data_AF-A0A921KK76-F1
#
_entry.id   AF-A0A921KK76-F1
#
_cell.length_a   1.000
_cell.length_b   1.000
_cell.length_c   1.000
_cell.angle_alpha   90.00
_cell.angle_beta   90.00
_cell.angle_gamma   90.00
#
_symmetry.space_group_name_H-M   'P 1'
#
loop_
_entity.id
_entity.type
_entity.pdbx_description
1 polymer ?
#
loop_
_entity_poly.entity_id
_entity_poly.type
_entity_poly.pdbx_seq_one_letter_code
_entity_poly.pdbx_strand_id
1 'polypeptide(L)'
;MELLDYYILTYAKERDQESQKNERKKVHNLIKKFERSPDIFGGLAFEYISIEEQAKIVHFFLEECSQRQIIDNLTKTNVDADFNVLEMNTQENLITTSAVHNYQPITIDLFELRHQIRGTSYNLMDLLDNLLVYNDQIYKCYAEEYLNHKILGIKFDYIEYVTDYIDFSLNAILQFLLYPIMMYSKTTDPIDVIDQLSNTIESLSKSFNDSLRQSYENAHGPGGPKAIKIMLYFRKFIEHRNSLFENSDIYKILVKEMEKQPELFSAVPDRYKADNILLTEEEIYSEKYKSIITEDHNVPNYKKKIGITRDFINVMKQYGGRNNVVSSLQDIKVYFREIFMSKETYHRQKASKIVKDYITQINSTKDNNNGFIFPEFQKKSQYIFVREKINRGFFREKNLSNVYIKKIYMTEKLNNLLLKSYWIIDSRSAIEIIHDYCRALLLCYAEFLK
;
A
#
# COMPACT_ATOMS: atom_id res chain seq x y z
N MET A 1 -16.95 21.12 29.96
CA MET A 1 -18.25 20.89 29.29
C MET A 1 -18.11 19.66 28.43
N GLU A 2 -19.06 18.74 28.41
CA GLU A 2 -18.97 17.54 27.55
C GLU A 2 -19.31 17.88 26.10
N LEU A 3 -18.73 17.16 25.13
CA LEU A 3 -18.94 17.38 23.70
C LEU A 3 -20.42 17.39 23.31
N LEU A 4 -21.20 16.45 23.85
CA LEU A 4 -22.62 16.32 23.55
C LEU A 4 -23.39 17.58 23.95
N ASP A 5 -23.11 18.12 25.15
CA ASP A 5 -23.78 19.33 25.63
C ASP A 5 -23.32 20.57 24.87
N TYR A 6 -22.02 20.68 24.58
CA TYR A 6 -21.49 21.74 23.73
C TYR A 6 -22.20 21.74 22.37
N TYR A 7 -22.24 20.58 21.70
CA TYR A 7 -22.84 20.45 20.38
C TYR A 7 -24.31 20.90 20.36
N ILE A 8 -25.10 20.45 21.34
CA ILE A 8 -26.53 20.81 21.39
C ILE A 8 -26.71 22.31 21.64
N LEU A 9 -25.89 22.92 22.50
CA LEU A 9 -25.96 24.36 22.76
C LEU A 9 -25.56 25.19 21.53
N THR A 10 -24.62 24.70 20.72
CA THR A 10 -24.07 25.43 19.58
C THR A 10 -24.83 25.21 18.27
N TYR A 11 -25.23 23.98 17.98
CA TYR A 11 -25.71 23.57 16.63
C TYR A 11 -27.17 23.12 16.57
N ALA A 12 -27.84 22.85 17.70
CA ALA A 12 -29.25 22.44 17.64
C ALA A 12 -30.12 23.61 17.17
N LYS A 13 -30.79 23.44 16.02
CA LYS A 13 -31.68 24.44 15.42
C LYS A 13 -32.94 24.68 16.27
N GLU A 14 -33.44 23.62 16.89
CA GLU A 14 -34.67 23.64 17.69
C GLU A 14 -34.37 23.35 19.16
N ARG A 15 -35.10 24.05 20.04
CA ARG A 15 -34.88 24.00 21.50
C ARG A 15 -35.90 23.17 22.26
N ASP A 16 -36.86 22.55 21.58
CA ASP A 16 -37.78 21.64 22.23
C ASP A 16 -37.08 20.33 22.63
N GLN A 17 -37.65 19.66 23.63
CA GLN A 17 -37.02 18.50 24.25
C GLN A 17 -36.92 17.29 23.30
N GLU A 18 -37.85 17.15 22.35
CA GLU A 18 -37.90 15.99 21.46
C GLU A 18 -36.86 16.12 20.34
N SER A 19 -36.77 17.29 19.70
CA SER A 19 -35.73 17.59 18.71
C SER A 19 -34.34 17.53 19.32
N GLN A 20 -34.13 18.09 20.52
CA GLN A 20 -32.83 17.96 21.22
C GLN A 20 -32.49 16.50 21.56
N LYS A 21 -33.47 15.68 21.95
CA LYS A 21 -33.26 14.25 22.21
C LYS A 21 -32.85 13.50 20.95
N ASN A 22 -33.45 13.83 19.80
CA ASN A 22 -33.11 13.26 18.52
C ASN A 22 -31.69 13.66 18.06
N GLU A 23 -31.33 14.94 18.19
CA GLU A 23 -29.97 15.41 17.89
C GLU A 23 -28.93 14.74 18.79
N ARG A 24 -29.19 14.65 20.10
CA ARG A 24 -28.30 13.94 21.03
C ARG A 24 -28.07 12.49 20.61
N LYS A 25 -29.12 11.81 20.13
CA LYS A 25 -29.02 10.43 19.63
C LYS A 25 -28.15 10.34 18.37
N LYS A 26 -28.26 11.28 17.43
CA LYS A 26 -27.42 11.32 16.22
C LYS A 26 -25.94 11.48 16.57
N VAL A 27 -25.61 12.47 17.40
CA VAL A 27 -24.24 12.74 17.85
C VAL A 27 -23.66 11.53 18.57
N HIS A 28 -24.40 10.97 19.52
CA HIS A 28 -23.98 9.78 20.26
C HIS A 28 -23.68 8.58 19.36
N ASN A 29 -24.54 8.33 18.36
CA ASN A 29 -24.33 7.24 17.41
C ASN A 29 -23.08 7.45 16.55
N LEU A 30 -22.79 8.68 16.14
CA LEU A 30 -21.57 8.99 15.38
C LEU A 30 -20.31 8.81 16.24
N ILE A 31 -20.31 9.30 17.49
CA ILE A 31 -19.17 9.11 18.41
C ILE A 31 -18.92 7.61 18.64
N LYS A 32 -19.96 6.82 18.91
CA LYS A 32 -19.84 5.36 19.02
C LYS A 32 -19.27 4.70 17.76
N LYS A 33 -19.50 5.27 16.59
CA LYS A 33 -18.92 4.77 15.33
C LYS A 33 -17.42 5.05 15.26
N PHE A 34 -16.97 6.20 15.79
CA PHE A 34 -15.54 6.51 15.89
C PHE A 34 -14.84 5.54 16.83
N GLU A 35 -15.40 5.32 18.02
CA GLU A 35 -14.87 4.40 19.03
C GLU A 35 -14.78 2.95 18.55
N ARG A 36 -15.73 2.51 17.72
CA ARG A 36 -15.77 1.13 17.20
C ARG A 36 -14.77 0.85 16.09
N SER A 37 -14.24 1.88 15.44
CA SER A 37 -13.35 1.74 14.29
C SER A 37 -12.12 2.66 14.44
N PRO A 38 -11.30 2.45 15.49
CA PRO A 38 -10.17 3.32 15.81
C PRO A 38 -9.09 3.33 14.72
N ASP A 39 -8.91 2.23 13.96
CA ASP A 39 -7.95 2.16 12.85
C ASP A 39 -8.30 3.09 11.68
N ILE A 40 -9.51 3.64 11.67
CA ILE A 40 -9.97 4.59 10.66
C ILE A 40 -10.14 5.95 11.31
N PHE A 41 -11.05 6.05 12.29
CA PHE A 41 -11.38 7.34 12.90
C PHE A 41 -10.32 7.84 13.87
N GLY A 42 -9.32 7.02 14.24
CA GLY A 42 -8.10 7.48 14.90
C GLY A 42 -7.35 8.53 14.09
N GLY A 43 -7.48 8.51 12.75
CA GLY A 43 -6.94 9.56 11.87
C GLY A 43 -7.54 10.95 12.07
N LEU A 44 -8.66 11.08 12.80
CA LEU A 44 -9.18 12.39 13.22
C LEU A 44 -8.43 12.96 14.42
N ALA A 45 -7.62 12.16 15.12
CA ALA A 45 -6.97 12.54 16.38
C ALA A 45 -7.97 13.12 17.40
N PHE A 46 -9.21 12.59 17.41
CA PHE A 46 -10.38 13.22 18.02
C PHE A 46 -10.22 13.49 19.53
N GLU A 47 -9.48 12.64 20.23
CA GLU A 47 -9.21 12.77 21.66
C GLU A 47 -8.23 13.91 22.02
N TYR A 48 -7.49 14.42 21.03
CA TYR A 48 -6.42 15.41 21.23
C TYR A 48 -6.81 16.83 20.82
N ILE A 49 -8.05 17.02 20.37
CA ILE A 49 -8.55 18.31 19.86
C ILE A 49 -9.56 18.94 20.82
N SER A 50 -9.69 20.27 20.75
CA SER A 50 -10.62 21.00 21.61
C SER A 50 -12.07 20.60 21.33
N ILE A 51 -12.94 20.72 22.35
CA ILE A 51 -14.36 20.35 22.23
C ILE A 51 -15.06 21.16 21.12
N GLU A 52 -14.65 22.42 20.92
CA GLU A 52 -15.14 23.29 19.87
C GLU A 52 -14.85 22.70 18.48
N GLU A 53 -13.61 22.24 18.25
CA GLU A 53 -13.21 21.64 16.97
C GLU A 53 -13.81 20.23 16.79
N GLN A 54 -13.93 19.45 17.86
CA GLN A 54 -14.68 18.18 17.85
C GLN A 54 -16.13 18.40 17.40
N ALA A 55 -16.80 19.40 17.96
CA ALA A 55 -18.19 19.71 17.63
C ALA A 55 -18.36 20.14 16.17
N LYS A 56 -17.39 20.91 15.62
CA LYS A 56 -17.36 21.27 14.19
C LYS A 56 -17.26 20.05 13.28
N ILE A 57 -16.35 19.11 13.59
CA ILE A 57 -16.19 17.87 12.80
C ILE A 57 -17.46 17.02 12.86
N VAL A 58 -18.05 16.87 14.04
CA VAL A 58 -19.32 16.16 14.22
C VAL A 58 -20.43 16.83 13.41
N HIS A 59 -20.51 18.17 13.46
CA HIS A 59 -21.53 18.92 12.71
C HIS A 59 -21.35 18.72 11.22
N PHE A 60 -20.12 18.82 10.73
CA PHE A 60 -19.78 18.60 9.34
C PHE A 60 -20.26 17.22 8.85
N PHE A 61 -19.93 16.15 9.58
CA PHE A 61 -20.36 14.80 9.21
C PHE A 61 -21.87 14.58 9.25
N LEU A 62 -22.57 15.25 10.16
CA LEU A 62 -24.02 15.05 10.32
C LEU A 62 -24.84 15.88 9.32
N GLU A 63 -24.41 17.11 9.04
CA GLU A 63 -25.28 18.12 8.43
C GLU A 63 -24.68 18.79 7.18
N GLU A 64 -23.35 18.84 7.02
CA GLU A 64 -22.70 19.58 5.92
C GLU A 64 -22.10 18.69 4.82
N CYS A 65 -21.73 17.44 5.15
CA CYS A 65 -21.17 16.52 4.17
C CYS A 65 -22.25 16.12 3.14
N SER A 66 -22.01 16.49 1.88
CA SER A 66 -22.96 16.30 0.78
C SER A 66 -23.31 14.83 0.48
N GLN A 67 -22.45 13.88 0.90
CA GLN A 67 -22.64 12.45 0.66
C GLN A 67 -22.48 11.62 1.93
N ARG A 68 -23.52 11.61 2.78
CA ARG A 68 -23.54 10.87 4.05
C ARG A 68 -23.22 9.37 3.91
N GLN A 69 -23.56 8.77 2.77
CA GLN A 69 -23.24 7.36 2.47
C GLN A 69 -21.74 7.08 2.43
N ILE A 70 -20.90 8.06 2.07
CA ILE A 70 -19.44 7.90 2.08
C ILE A 70 -18.97 7.73 3.53
N ILE A 71 -19.45 8.56 4.46
CA ILE A 71 -19.15 8.46 5.88
C ILE A 71 -19.57 7.08 6.42
N ASP A 72 -20.74 6.59 6.02
CA ASP A 72 -21.25 5.26 6.40
C ASP A 72 -20.43 4.09 5.86
N ASN A 73 -19.70 4.29 4.77
CA ASN A 73 -18.87 3.27 4.16
C ASN A 73 -17.36 3.45 4.39
N LEU A 74 -16.91 4.41 5.21
CA LEU A 74 -15.47 4.61 5.51
C LEU A 74 -14.77 3.36 6.08
N THR A 75 -15.54 2.41 6.64
CA THR A 75 -15.00 1.13 7.10
C THR A 75 -14.70 0.12 6.00
N LYS A 76 -15.12 0.40 4.77
CA LYS A 76 -14.88 -0.44 3.60
C LYS A 76 -13.79 0.18 2.74
N THR A 77 -12.94 -0.66 2.17
CA THR A 77 -11.99 -0.25 1.14
C THR A 77 -12.75 0.09 -0.15
N ASN A 78 -12.60 1.33 -0.63
CA ASN A 78 -13.11 1.77 -1.93
C ASN A 78 -12.16 2.84 -2.51
N VAL A 79 -11.28 2.42 -3.42
CA VAL A 79 -10.32 3.31 -4.10
C VAL A 79 -10.99 4.22 -5.13
N ASP A 80 -12.13 3.80 -5.67
CA ASP A 80 -12.87 4.56 -6.68
C ASP A 80 -13.80 5.62 -6.07
N ALA A 81 -13.87 5.70 -4.73
CA ALA A 81 -14.72 6.69 -4.05
C ALA A 81 -14.11 8.09 -4.12
N ASP A 82 -14.98 9.09 -4.33
CA ASP A 82 -14.59 10.49 -4.26
C ASP A 82 -14.59 10.99 -2.81
N PHE A 83 -13.41 11.12 -2.22
CA PHE A 83 -13.24 11.62 -0.86
C PHE A 83 -13.13 13.16 -0.77
N ASN A 84 -13.26 13.90 -1.87
CA ASN A 84 -13.35 15.38 -1.83
C ASN A 84 -14.54 15.84 -0.96
N VAL A 85 -15.57 15.02 -0.78
CA VAL A 85 -16.72 15.31 0.10
C VAL A 85 -16.35 15.47 1.58
N LEU A 86 -15.12 15.10 1.97
CA LEU A 86 -14.58 15.27 3.31
C LEU A 86 -13.93 16.65 3.51
N GLU A 87 -13.83 17.47 2.47
CA GLU A 87 -13.31 18.83 2.58
C GLU A 87 -14.34 19.78 3.22
N MET A 88 -13.92 20.44 4.29
CA MET A 88 -14.72 21.50 4.91
C MET A 88 -14.61 22.76 4.08
N ASN A 89 -15.76 23.26 3.59
CA ASN A 89 -15.80 24.43 2.72
C ASN A 89 -15.82 25.71 3.56
N THR A 90 -14.69 26.38 3.68
CA THR A 90 -14.64 27.72 4.30
C THR A 90 -13.91 28.70 3.40
N GLN A 91 -14.37 29.96 3.39
CA GLN A 91 -13.68 31.10 2.77
C GLN A 91 -12.28 31.36 3.38
N GLU A 92 -11.88 30.64 4.44
CA GLU A 92 -10.48 30.55 4.84
C GLU A 92 -9.73 29.82 3.73
N ASN A 93 -9.01 30.59 2.89
CA ASN A 93 -7.98 30.04 2.01
C ASN A 93 -7.06 29.14 2.86
N LEU A 94 -7.28 27.83 2.79
CA LEU A 94 -6.30 26.85 3.24
C LEU A 94 -5.08 27.08 2.36
N ILE A 95 -4.10 27.79 2.91
CA ILE A 95 -2.75 27.87 2.35
C ILE A 95 -2.15 26.46 2.55
N THR A 96 -2.48 25.55 1.65
CA THR A 96 -1.93 24.18 1.57
C THR A 96 -0.96 24.03 0.40
N THR A 97 -0.72 25.10 -0.33
CA THR A 97 0.37 25.26 -1.27
C THR A 97 1.23 26.42 -0.80
N SER A 98 2.54 26.32 -0.98
CA SER A 98 3.48 27.39 -0.62
C SER A 98 2.92 28.75 -1.09
N ALA A 99 2.99 29.76 -0.22
CA ALA A 99 2.62 31.13 -0.59
C ALA A 99 3.54 31.71 -1.69
N VAL A 100 4.59 30.96 -2.08
CA VAL A 100 5.51 31.29 -3.15
C VAL A 100 4.89 30.99 -4.50
N HIS A 101 4.79 32.02 -5.35
CA HIS A 101 4.30 31.87 -6.72
C HIS A 101 5.22 30.95 -7.54
N ASN A 102 4.64 30.00 -8.27
CA ASN A 102 5.34 28.99 -9.08
C ASN A 102 6.23 28.01 -8.28
N TYR A 103 5.97 27.85 -6.98
CA TYR A 103 6.62 26.83 -6.17
C TYR A 103 6.50 25.44 -6.82
N GLN A 104 7.62 24.75 -6.93
CA GLN A 104 7.70 23.36 -7.38
C GLN A 104 8.17 22.50 -6.20
N PRO A 105 7.33 21.57 -5.72
CA PRO A 105 7.71 20.69 -4.62
C PRO A 105 8.81 19.72 -5.03
N ILE A 106 9.59 19.27 -4.05
CA ILE A 106 10.64 18.26 -4.20
C ILE A 106 9.98 16.92 -4.52
N THR A 107 10.42 16.26 -5.59
CA THR A 107 9.94 14.94 -6.00
C THR A 107 10.98 13.86 -5.75
N ILE A 108 10.52 12.66 -5.40
CA ILE A 108 11.40 11.49 -5.20
C ILE A 108 11.34 10.63 -6.48
N ASP A 109 12.49 10.42 -7.14
CA ASP A 109 12.57 9.46 -8.24
C ASP A 109 12.83 8.04 -7.72
N LEU A 110 11.78 7.22 -7.74
CA LEU A 110 11.82 5.81 -7.32
C LEU A 110 12.25 4.85 -8.43
N PHE A 111 12.41 5.31 -9.67
CA PHE A 111 12.66 4.40 -10.79
C PHE A 111 14.06 3.81 -10.74
N GLU A 112 15.09 4.65 -10.61
CA GLU A 112 16.49 4.22 -10.59
C GLU A 112 16.78 3.32 -9.39
N LEU A 113 16.29 3.71 -8.20
CA LEU A 113 16.50 2.96 -6.97
C LEU A 113 15.89 1.54 -7.05
N ARG A 114 14.70 1.41 -7.64
CA ARG A 114 14.08 0.09 -7.86
C ARG A 114 14.89 -0.77 -8.82
N HIS A 115 15.52 -0.16 -9.82
CA HIS A 115 16.40 -0.88 -10.75
C HIS A 115 17.66 -1.37 -10.03
N GLN A 116 18.29 -0.52 -9.22
CA GLN A 116 19.45 -0.87 -8.41
C GLN A 116 19.13 -2.02 -7.44
N ILE A 117 18.02 -1.96 -6.70
CA ILE A 117 17.61 -3.03 -5.79
C ILE A 117 17.45 -4.38 -6.51
N ARG A 118 16.88 -4.38 -7.71
CA ARG A 118 16.66 -5.61 -8.49
C ARG A 118 17.95 -6.14 -9.12
N GLY A 119 18.87 -5.25 -9.49
CA GLY A 119 20.14 -5.58 -10.13
C GLY A 119 21.24 -6.06 -9.16
N THR A 120 21.21 -5.62 -7.91
CA THR A 120 22.22 -5.98 -6.91
C THR A 120 22.01 -7.38 -6.36
N SER A 121 22.89 -8.31 -6.75
CA SER A 121 22.85 -9.74 -6.36
C SER A 121 23.96 -10.16 -5.39
N TYR A 122 25.02 -9.35 -5.24
CA TYR A 122 26.23 -9.76 -4.51
C TYR A 122 26.73 -8.76 -3.46
N ASN A 123 26.09 -7.59 -3.31
CA ASN A 123 26.52 -6.59 -2.32
C ASN A 123 25.34 -5.92 -1.61
N LEU A 124 24.71 -6.68 -0.72
CA LEU A 124 23.54 -6.23 0.03
C LEU A 124 23.88 -5.19 1.09
N MET A 125 25.12 -5.22 1.62
CA MET A 125 25.60 -4.23 2.59
C MET A 125 25.77 -2.84 1.95
N ASP A 126 26.41 -2.74 0.77
CA ASP A 126 26.51 -1.44 0.09
C ASP A 126 25.13 -0.89 -0.30
N LEU A 127 24.20 -1.76 -0.71
CA LEU A 127 22.84 -1.35 -1.03
C LEU A 127 22.08 -0.88 0.22
N LEU A 128 22.28 -1.54 1.37
CA LEU A 128 21.75 -1.10 2.66
C LEU A 128 22.29 0.29 3.02
N ASP A 129 23.61 0.49 2.93
CA ASP A 129 24.26 1.76 3.25
C ASP A 129 23.77 2.88 2.34
N ASN A 130 23.62 2.60 1.05
CA ASN A 130 23.02 3.54 0.10
C ASN A 130 21.57 3.89 0.50
N LEU A 131 20.75 2.91 0.88
CA LEU A 131 19.36 3.16 1.30
C LEU A 131 19.27 3.96 2.59
N LEU A 132 20.18 3.74 3.54
CA LEU A 132 20.30 4.58 4.74
C LEU A 132 20.62 6.04 4.36
N VAL A 133 21.59 6.23 3.46
CA VAL A 133 21.96 7.56 2.95
C VAL A 133 20.79 8.23 2.22
N TYR A 134 20.10 7.51 1.34
CA TYR A 134 18.93 8.01 0.62
C TYR A 134 17.79 8.40 1.58
N ASN A 135 17.52 7.59 2.60
CA ASN A 135 16.53 7.90 3.62
C ASN A 135 16.89 9.21 4.35
N ASP A 136 18.15 9.34 4.79
CA ASP A 136 18.64 10.55 5.47
C ASP A 136 18.58 11.79 4.54
N GLN A 137 18.86 11.63 3.24
CA GLN A 137 18.82 12.71 2.25
C GLN A 137 17.40 13.21 1.99
N ILE A 138 16.44 12.31 1.77
CA ILE A 138 15.02 12.66 1.56
C ILE A 138 14.52 13.47 2.76
N TYR A 139 14.75 12.97 3.98
CA TYR A 139 14.38 13.68 5.20
C TYR A 139 15.00 15.07 5.28
N LYS A 140 16.32 15.18 5.03
CA LYS A 140 17.01 16.48 5.05
C LYS A 140 16.44 17.46 4.04
N CYS A 141 16.21 17.02 2.80
CA CYS A 141 15.63 17.87 1.75
C CYS A 141 14.27 18.43 2.16
N TYR A 142 13.36 17.58 2.64
CA TYR A 142 12.05 18.04 3.11
C TYR A 142 12.18 18.95 4.35
N ALA A 143 13.00 18.56 5.34
CA ALA A 143 13.17 19.33 6.58
C ALA A 143 13.80 20.72 6.33
N GLU A 144 14.79 20.82 5.43
CA GLU A 144 15.40 22.07 4.99
C GLU A 144 14.38 22.97 4.30
N GLU A 145 13.49 22.41 3.50
CA GLU A 145 12.43 23.17 2.85
C GLU A 145 11.41 23.75 3.85
N TYR A 146 10.98 22.96 4.83
CA TYR A 146 10.17 23.47 5.94
C TYR A 146 10.88 24.58 6.70
N LEU A 147 12.20 24.44 6.94
CA LEU A 147 13.01 25.44 7.63
C LEU A 147 13.11 26.73 6.81
N ASN A 148 13.36 26.64 5.51
CA ASN A 148 13.49 27.79 4.61
C ASN A 148 12.18 28.59 4.55
N HIS A 149 11.03 27.92 4.38
CA HIS A 149 9.73 28.60 4.43
C HIS A 149 9.48 29.27 5.78
N LYS A 150 9.82 28.59 6.89
CA LYS A 150 9.71 29.15 8.23
C LYS A 150 10.57 30.41 8.41
N ILE A 151 11.81 30.41 7.92
CA ILE A 151 12.72 31.58 7.96
C ILE A 151 12.13 32.76 7.18
N LEU A 152 11.44 32.49 6.08
CA LEU A 152 10.74 33.51 5.27
C LEU A 152 9.40 33.96 5.90
N GLY A 153 9.02 33.44 7.06
CA GLY A 153 7.74 33.73 7.71
C GLY A 153 6.53 33.12 6.99
N ILE A 154 6.76 32.17 6.08
CA ILE A 154 5.72 31.49 5.32
C ILE A 154 5.24 30.27 6.11
N LYS A 155 3.93 30.21 6.35
CA LYS A 155 3.30 28.98 6.86
C LYS A 155 3.30 27.96 5.72
N PHE A 156 4.05 26.89 5.89
CA PHE A 156 4.18 25.81 4.92
C PHE A 156 3.85 24.49 5.61
N ASP A 157 2.87 23.78 5.04
CA ASP A 157 2.45 22.46 5.45
C ASP A 157 2.03 21.70 4.18
N TYR A 158 2.87 20.77 3.75
CA TYR A 158 2.71 20.07 2.48
C TYR A 158 2.55 18.58 2.73
N ILE A 159 1.29 18.17 2.85
CA ILE A 159 0.89 16.81 3.23
C ILE A 159 1.31 15.77 2.18
N GLU A 160 1.46 16.18 0.93
CA GLU A 160 1.93 15.32 -0.15
C GLU A 160 3.33 14.73 0.15
N TYR A 161 4.21 15.43 0.87
CA TYR A 161 5.50 14.84 1.30
C TYR A 161 5.33 13.65 2.24
N VAL A 162 4.28 13.62 3.05
CA VAL A 162 3.97 12.45 3.88
C VAL A 162 3.58 11.28 2.99
N THR A 163 2.74 11.52 1.99
CA THR A 163 2.33 10.50 1.00
C THR A 163 3.52 9.96 0.23
N ASP A 164 4.35 10.84 -0.33
CA ASP A 164 5.51 10.47 -1.13
C ASP A 164 6.54 9.68 -0.31
N TYR A 165 6.75 10.05 0.95
CA TYR A 165 7.70 9.35 1.81
C TYR A 165 7.19 7.97 2.26
N ILE A 166 5.88 7.82 2.52
CA ILE A 166 5.26 6.50 2.72
C ILE A 166 5.43 5.64 1.45
N ASP A 167 5.17 6.21 0.27
CA ASP A 167 5.33 5.51 -0.99
C ASP A 167 6.79 5.11 -1.26
N PHE A 168 7.77 5.96 -0.93
CA PHE A 168 9.20 5.60 -0.94
C PHE A 168 9.47 4.42 0.00
N SER A 169 8.97 4.47 1.23
CA SER A 169 9.17 3.44 2.25
C SER A 169 8.67 2.07 1.76
N LEU A 170 7.51 2.04 1.11
CA LEU A 170 6.90 0.80 0.60
C LEU A 170 7.52 0.32 -0.72
N ASN A 171 7.88 1.23 -1.62
CA ASN A 171 8.37 0.86 -2.96
C ASN A 171 9.89 0.63 -3.02
N ALA A 172 10.66 1.22 -2.11
CA ALA A 172 12.11 1.07 -2.04
C ALA A 172 12.52 0.22 -0.84
N ILE A 173 12.27 0.70 0.39
CA ILE A 173 12.77 0.05 1.61
C ILE A 173 12.14 -1.33 1.77
N LEU A 174 10.81 -1.46 1.79
CA LEU A 174 10.17 -2.77 1.91
C LEU A 174 10.56 -3.72 0.75
N GLN A 175 10.72 -3.19 -0.47
CA GLN A 175 11.19 -3.99 -1.61
C GLN A 175 12.60 -4.54 -1.34
N PHE A 176 13.52 -3.71 -0.84
CA PHE A 176 14.86 -4.12 -0.44
C PHE A 176 14.87 -5.09 0.74
N LEU A 177 14.01 -4.90 1.74
CA LEU A 177 13.97 -5.80 2.89
C LEU A 177 13.50 -7.20 2.50
N LEU A 178 12.70 -7.34 1.44
CA LEU A 178 12.12 -8.63 1.04
C LEU A 178 12.86 -9.32 -0.11
N TYR A 179 13.33 -8.57 -1.09
CA TYR A 179 13.88 -9.13 -2.34
C TYR A 179 15.15 -9.99 -2.14
N PRO A 180 16.16 -9.54 -1.37
CA PRO A 180 17.39 -10.29 -1.13
C PRO A 180 17.19 -11.52 -0.25
N ILE A 181 16.29 -11.46 0.73
CA ILE A 181 15.91 -12.64 1.53
C ILE A 181 15.48 -13.79 0.60
N MET A 182 14.67 -13.50 -0.41
CA MET A 182 14.13 -14.50 -1.33
C MET A 182 15.12 -15.03 -2.38
N MET A 183 16.19 -14.28 -2.63
CA MET A 183 17.08 -14.51 -3.77
C MET A 183 18.49 -14.95 -3.37
N TYR A 184 19.00 -14.54 -2.20
CA TYR A 184 20.44 -14.57 -1.93
C TYR A 184 20.89 -15.03 -0.54
N SER A 185 20.01 -15.26 0.44
CA SER A 185 20.47 -15.82 1.73
C SER A 185 20.57 -17.34 1.68
N LYS A 186 21.79 -17.87 1.72
CA LYS A 186 22.05 -19.32 1.87
C LYS A 186 22.12 -19.77 3.33
N THR A 187 22.23 -18.82 4.27
CA THR A 187 22.59 -19.10 5.67
C THR A 187 21.54 -18.63 6.68
N THR A 188 20.61 -17.76 6.28
CA THR A 188 19.57 -17.21 7.17
C THR A 188 18.19 -17.72 6.75
N ASP A 189 17.37 -18.16 7.71
CA ASP A 189 15.97 -18.50 7.43
C ASP A 189 15.19 -17.22 7.12
N PRO A 190 14.58 -17.11 5.92
CA PRO A 190 13.68 -16.00 5.58
C PRO A 190 12.57 -15.72 6.59
N ILE A 191 12.10 -16.74 7.30
CA ILE A 191 11.04 -16.62 8.29
C ILE A 191 11.52 -15.81 9.49
N ASP A 192 12.71 -16.11 10.01
CA ASP A 192 13.29 -15.42 11.17
C ASP A 192 13.47 -13.93 10.88
N VAL A 193 13.92 -13.59 9.67
CA VAL A 193 14.08 -12.20 9.23
C VAL A 193 12.74 -11.47 9.21
N ILE A 194 11.71 -12.07 8.61
CA ILE A 194 10.36 -11.47 8.55
C ILE A 194 9.75 -11.33 9.95
N ASP A 195 9.98 -12.29 10.84
CA ASP A 195 9.46 -12.25 12.20
C ASP A 195 10.11 -11.13 13.02
N GLN A 196 11.43 -10.94 12.93
CA GLN A 196 12.08 -9.81 13.61
C GLN A 196 11.66 -8.46 13.02
N LEU A 197 11.59 -8.32 11.70
CA LEU A 197 11.06 -7.12 11.06
C LEU A 197 9.62 -6.83 11.54
N SER A 198 8.79 -7.87 11.64
CA SER A 198 7.42 -7.75 12.17
C SER A 198 7.41 -7.28 13.63
N ASN A 199 8.28 -7.84 14.48
CA ASN A 199 8.41 -7.43 15.88
C ASN A 199 8.90 -5.98 16.00
N THR A 200 9.83 -5.55 15.14
CA THR A 200 10.29 -4.16 15.07
C THR A 200 9.14 -3.23 14.69
N ILE A 201 8.33 -3.59 13.68
CA ILE A 201 7.13 -2.81 13.29
C ILE A 201 6.14 -2.69 14.46
N GLU A 202 5.90 -3.79 15.19
CA GLU A 202 5.01 -3.78 16.36
C GLU A 202 5.54 -2.89 17.48
N SER A 203 6.85 -2.97 17.76
CA SER A 203 7.52 -2.12 18.74
C SER A 203 7.41 -0.64 18.38
N LEU A 204 7.66 -0.30 17.10
CA LEU A 204 7.50 1.06 16.59
C LEU A 204 6.04 1.53 16.68
N SER A 205 5.07 0.67 16.37
CA SER A 205 3.64 1.01 16.48
C SER A 205 3.22 1.26 17.92
N LYS A 206 3.75 0.49 18.86
CA LYS A 206 3.52 0.69 20.30
C LYS A 206 4.14 2.02 20.75
N SER A 207 5.42 2.23 20.42
CA SER A 207 6.15 3.47 20.72
C SER A 207 5.41 4.70 20.19
N PHE A 208 4.86 4.63 18.98
CA PHE A 208 4.04 5.70 18.42
C PHE A 208 2.79 5.98 19.25
N ASN A 209 2.02 4.95 19.63
CA ASN A 209 0.80 5.17 20.42
C ASN A 209 1.14 5.78 21.79
N ASP A 210 2.24 5.31 22.41
CA ASP A 210 2.70 5.81 23.70
C ASP A 210 3.16 7.28 23.62
N SER A 211 3.74 7.71 22.48
CA SER A 211 4.21 9.08 22.26
C SER A 211 3.21 10.01 21.58
N LEU A 212 2.12 9.49 21.00
CA LEU A 212 1.20 10.23 20.13
C LEU A 212 0.71 11.53 20.76
N ARG A 213 0.27 11.48 22.02
CA ARG A 213 -0.20 12.66 22.75
C ARG A 213 0.87 13.74 22.85
N GLN A 214 2.09 13.35 23.23
CA GLN A 214 3.20 14.29 23.38
C GLN A 214 3.61 14.89 22.02
N SER A 215 3.67 14.07 20.97
CA SER A 215 3.93 14.54 19.61
C SER A 215 2.87 15.54 19.15
N TYR A 216 1.61 15.29 19.47
CA TYR A 216 0.49 16.18 19.15
C TYR A 216 0.58 17.53 19.88
N GLU A 217 0.82 17.48 21.19
CA GLU A 217 0.99 18.67 22.03
C GLU A 217 2.20 19.51 21.58
N ASN A 218 3.30 18.87 21.17
CA ASN A 218 4.49 19.55 20.64
C ASN A 218 4.24 20.22 19.29
N ALA A 219 3.48 19.57 18.40
CA ALA A 219 3.22 20.08 17.05
C ALA A 219 2.22 21.26 17.06
N HIS A 220 1.16 21.18 17.88
CA HIS A 220 0.03 22.11 17.81
C HIS A 220 -0.16 23.00 19.03
N GLY A 221 0.52 22.69 20.14
CA GLY A 221 0.28 23.34 21.42
C GLY A 221 -1.09 23.00 22.05
N PRO A 222 -1.48 23.68 23.13
CA PRO A 222 -2.65 23.32 23.94
C PRO A 222 -4.01 23.53 23.25
N GLY A 223 -4.06 24.30 22.15
CA GLY A 223 -5.28 24.56 21.39
C GLY A 223 -5.58 23.54 20.30
N GLY A 224 -4.60 22.71 19.92
CA GLY A 224 -4.73 21.77 18.81
C GLY A 224 -4.87 22.43 17.42
N PRO A 225 -4.88 21.63 16.35
CA PRO A 225 -5.17 22.08 15.00
C PRO A 225 -6.67 22.36 14.81
N LYS A 226 -7.00 23.23 13.85
CA LYS A 226 -8.38 23.51 13.46
C LYS A 226 -9.02 22.30 12.75
N ALA A 227 -10.34 22.14 12.88
CA ALA A 227 -11.16 21.11 12.24
C ALA A 227 -10.89 20.99 10.74
N ILE A 228 -10.73 22.12 10.05
CA ILE A 228 -10.43 22.14 8.61
C ILE A 228 -9.11 21.45 8.26
N LYS A 229 -8.06 21.66 9.06
CA LYS A 229 -6.75 21.01 8.91
C LYS A 229 -6.88 19.52 9.21
N ILE A 230 -7.60 19.18 10.28
CA ILE A 230 -7.86 17.79 10.67
C ILE A 230 -8.57 17.04 9.55
N MET A 231 -9.61 17.63 8.96
CA MET A 231 -10.36 17.01 7.88
C MET A 231 -9.54 16.85 6.59
N LEU A 232 -8.63 17.77 6.29
CA LEU A 232 -7.68 17.62 5.19
C LEU A 232 -6.74 16.42 5.41
N TYR A 233 -6.14 16.31 6.60
CA TYR A 233 -5.28 15.18 6.95
C TYR A 233 -6.04 13.86 6.96
N PHE A 234 -7.24 13.86 7.52
CA PHE A 234 -8.12 12.70 7.56
C PHE A 234 -8.49 12.25 6.15
N ARG A 235 -8.84 13.18 5.26
CA ARG A 235 -9.10 12.87 3.85
C ARG A 235 -7.90 12.20 3.19
N LYS A 236 -6.70 12.79 3.27
CA LYS A 236 -5.48 12.22 2.67
C LYS A 236 -5.14 10.85 3.26
N PHE A 237 -5.30 10.69 4.58
CA PHE A 237 -5.18 9.39 5.25
C PHE A 237 -6.17 8.36 4.68
N ILE A 238 -7.44 8.71 4.51
CA ILE A 238 -8.46 7.81 3.95
C ILE A 238 -8.13 7.44 2.50
N GLU A 239 -7.78 8.41 1.65
CA GLU A 239 -7.40 8.16 0.26
C GLU A 239 -6.20 7.21 0.16
N HIS A 240 -5.13 7.50 0.92
CA HIS A 240 -3.93 6.67 0.93
C HIS A 240 -4.21 5.28 1.52
N ARG A 241 -4.95 5.21 2.63
CA ARG A 241 -5.39 3.94 3.23
C ARG A 241 -6.14 3.08 2.22
N ASN A 242 -7.11 3.64 1.50
CA ASN A 242 -7.87 2.88 0.52
C ASN A 242 -6.96 2.31 -0.58
N SER A 243 -6.03 3.12 -1.10
CA SER A 243 -5.03 2.67 -2.07
C SER A 243 -4.19 1.50 -1.56
N LEU A 244 -3.68 1.58 -0.32
CA LEU A 244 -2.84 0.51 0.27
C LEU A 244 -3.65 -0.74 0.65
N PHE A 245 -4.88 -0.57 1.12
CA PHE A 245 -5.72 -1.69 1.56
C PHE A 245 -6.41 -2.41 0.39
N GLU A 246 -6.53 -1.81 -0.79
CA GLU A 246 -6.93 -2.54 -2.00
C GLU A 246 -5.93 -3.67 -2.32
N ASN A 247 -4.63 -3.39 -2.18
CA ASN A 247 -3.59 -4.41 -2.29
C ASN A 247 -3.74 -5.48 -1.19
N SER A 248 -4.04 -5.05 0.04
CA SER A 248 -4.16 -5.94 1.20
C SER A 248 -5.38 -6.88 1.09
N ASP A 249 -6.49 -6.39 0.54
CA ASP A 249 -7.68 -7.21 0.27
C ASP A 249 -7.40 -8.27 -0.79
N ILE A 250 -6.64 -7.93 -1.83
CA ILE A 250 -6.12 -8.89 -2.81
C ILE A 250 -5.24 -9.94 -2.14
N TYR A 251 -4.30 -9.54 -1.28
CA TYR A 251 -3.43 -10.46 -0.57
C TYR A 251 -4.24 -11.46 0.29
N LYS A 252 -5.24 -10.97 1.02
CA LYS A 252 -6.15 -11.80 1.83
C LYS A 252 -6.93 -12.81 0.99
N ILE A 253 -7.36 -12.43 -0.21
CA ILE A 253 -8.00 -13.36 -1.15
C ILE A 253 -7.02 -14.49 -1.53
N LEU A 254 -5.77 -14.15 -1.85
CA LEU A 254 -4.76 -15.13 -2.26
C LEU A 254 -4.32 -16.06 -1.13
N VAL A 255 -4.18 -15.55 0.10
CA VAL A 255 -3.89 -16.38 1.29
C VAL A 255 -5.04 -17.34 1.58
N LYS A 256 -6.30 -16.85 1.53
CA LYS A 256 -7.48 -17.71 1.69
C LYS A 256 -7.57 -18.82 0.64
N GLU A 257 -7.13 -18.57 -0.60
CA GLU A 257 -7.04 -19.64 -1.61
C GLU A 257 -6.03 -20.71 -1.18
N MET A 258 -4.87 -20.31 -0.65
CA MET A 258 -3.84 -21.24 -0.17
C MET A 258 -4.33 -22.11 0.97
N GLU A 259 -5.08 -21.52 1.91
CA GLU A 259 -5.68 -22.24 3.04
C GLU A 259 -6.76 -23.24 2.58
N LYS A 260 -7.56 -22.87 1.57
CA LYS A 260 -8.64 -23.72 1.05
C LYS A 260 -8.17 -24.84 0.13
N GLN A 261 -7.02 -24.67 -0.52
CA GLN A 261 -6.46 -25.61 -1.51
C GLN A 261 -4.99 -25.89 -1.22
N PRO A 262 -4.64 -26.41 -0.02
CA PRO A 262 -3.26 -26.61 0.39
C PRO A 262 -2.49 -27.52 -0.56
N GLU A 263 -3.15 -28.49 -1.18
CA GLU A 263 -2.57 -29.39 -2.19
C GLU A 263 -2.04 -28.67 -3.42
N LEU A 264 -2.64 -27.53 -3.79
CA LEU A 264 -2.11 -26.72 -4.88
C LEU A 264 -0.86 -25.97 -4.42
N PHE A 265 -0.79 -25.47 -3.18
CA PHE A 265 0.23 -24.52 -2.74
C PHE A 265 1.30 -25.10 -1.80
N SER A 266 1.26 -26.42 -1.58
CA SER A 266 2.29 -27.18 -0.87
C SER A 266 3.62 -27.17 -1.63
N ALA A 267 4.66 -27.69 -0.95
CA ALA A 267 5.97 -27.88 -1.55
C ALA A 267 5.88 -28.66 -2.87
N VAL A 268 6.64 -28.21 -3.86
CA VAL A 268 6.65 -28.82 -5.20
C VAL A 268 7.45 -30.12 -5.15
N PRO A 269 6.88 -31.27 -5.55
CA PRO A 269 7.63 -32.51 -5.68
C PRO A 269 8.81 -32.34 -6.63
N ASP A 270 9.97 -32.94 -6.31
CA ASP A 270 11.21 -32.71 -7.06
C ASP A 270 11.09 -32.99 -8.56
N ARG A 271 10.32 -34.01 -8.95
CA ARG A 271 10.08 -34.36 -10.37
C ARG A 271 9.35 -33.27 -11.17
N TYR A 272 8.65 -32.36 -10.49
CA TYR A 272 7.96 -31.24 -11.10
C TYR A 272 8.66 -29.91 -10.86
N LYS A 273 9.77 -29.86 -10.12
CA LYS A 273 10.51 -28.61 -9.94
C LYS A 273 11.03 -28.11 -11.28
N ALA A 274 10.83 -26.82 -11.52
CA ALA A 274 11.28 -26.16 -12.73
C ALA A 274 12.58 -25.41 -12.46
N ASP A 275 13.65 -25.91 -13.04
CA ASP A 275 14.94 -25.21 -13.09
C ASP A 275 14.82 -23.95 -13.94
N ASN A 276 15.62 -22.94 -13.61
CA ASN A 276 15.70 -21.71 -14.41
C ASN A 276 16.61 -21.91 -15.64
N ILE A 277 16.16 -22.76 -16.55
CA ILE A 277 16.81 -23.06 -17.84
C ILE A 277 16.02 -22.50 -19.00
N LEU A 278 16.71 -22.13 -20.07
CA LEU A 278 16.09 -21.71 -21.33
C LEU A 278 15.78 -22.92 -22.20
N LEU A 279 14.56 -22.99 -22.70
CA LEU A 279 14.08 -24.05 -23.57
C LEU A 279 13.99 -23.60 -25.03
N THR A 280 14.20 -24.52 -25.97
CA THR A 280 13.83 -24.32 -27.38
C THR A 280 12.31 -24.41 -27.59
N GLU A 281 11.82 -23.99 -28.76
CA GLU A 281 10.41 -24.14 -29.10
C GLU A 281 9.95 -25.60 -29.06
N GLU A 282 10.75 -26.53 -29.58
CA GLU A 282 10.43 -27.95 -29.56
C GLU A 282 10.35 -28.50 -28.13
N GLU A 283 11.27 -28.07 -27.26
CA GLU A 283 11.31 -28.49 -25.87
C GLU A 283 10.06 -28.03 -25.09
N ILE A 284 9.63 -26.78 -25.25
CA ILE A 284 8.45 -26.22 -24.57
C ILE A 284 7.19 -27.09 -24.76
N TYR A 285 7.06 -27.71 -25.94
CA TYR A 285 5.91 -28.57 -26.28
C TYR A 285 6.17 -30.07 -26.10
N SER A 286 7.35 -30.48 -25.64
CA SER A 286 7.65 -31.87 -25.34
C SER A 286 6.84 -32.40 -24.15
N GLU A 287 6.53 -33.69 -24.13
CA GLU A 287 5.78 -34.30 -23.02
C GLU A 287 6.53 -34.20 -21.67
N LYS A 288 7.87 -34.21 -21.70
CA LYS A 288 8.72 -33.99 -20.52
C LYS A 288 8.40 -32.66 -19.84
N TYR A 289 8.52 -31.55 -20.57
CA TYR A 289 8.33 -30.22 -19.97
C TYR A 289 6.86 -29.87 -19.76
N LYS A 290 5.96 -30.42 -20.58
CA LYS A 290 4.51 -30.37 -20.32
C LYS A 290 4.16 -30.99 -18.97
N SER A 291 4.67 -32.19 -18.66
CA SER A 291 4.48 -32.85 -17.36
C SER A 291 4.96 -31.98 -16.20
N ILE A 292 6.14 -31.35 -16.33
CA ILE A 292 6.68 -30.41 -15.33
C ILE A 292 5.78 -29.17 -15.16
N ILE A 293 5.36 -28.55 -16.26
CA ILE A 293 4.56 -27.32 -16.25
C ILE A 293 3.16 -27.56 -15.67
N THR A 294 2.53 -28.68 -16.04
CA THR A 294 1.16 -29.00 -15.61
C THR A 294 1.10 -29.83 -14.32
N GLU A 295 2.24 -30.29 -13.82
CA GLU A 295 2.34 -31.22 -12.68
C GLU A 295 1.43 -32.44 -12.91
N ASP A 296 1.47 -33.00 -14.12
CA ASP A 296 0.61 -34.08 -14.64
C ASP A 296 -0.91 -33.84 -14.60
N HIS A 297 -1.37 -32.63 -14.29
CA HIS A 297 -2.78 -32.31 -14.39
C HIS A 297 -3.22 -32.29 -15.85
N ASN A 298 -4.42 -32.84 -16.12
CA ASN A 298 -5.00 -32.75 -17.45
C ASN A 298 -5.40 -31.30 -17.76
N VAL A 299 -4.71 -30.67 -18.72
CA VAL A 299 -4.99 -29.29 -19.12
C VAL A 299 -5.43 -29.23 -20.58
N PRO A 300 -6.73 -28.99 -20.86
CA PRO A 300 -7.22 -28.88 -22.23
C PRO A 300 -6.63 -27.63 -22.89
N ASN A 301 -6.41 -27.72 -24.21
CA ASN A 301 -5.85 -26.65 -25.03
C ASN A 301 -4.49 -26.15 -24.54
N TYR A 302 -3.62 -27.05 -24.06
CA TYR A 302 -2.29 -26.75 -23.53
C TYR A 302 -1.49 -25.80 -24.44
N LYS A 303 -1.36 -26.13 -25.74
CA LYS A 303 -0.60 -25.31 -26.70
C LYS A 303 -1.08 -23.86 -26.76
N LYS A 304 -2.41 -23.64 -26.82
CA LYS A 304 -3.00 -22.29 -26.82
C LYS A 304 -2.75 -21.54 -25.50
N LYS A 305 -2.83 -22.24 -24.37
CA LYS A 305 -2.57 -21.65 -23.05
C LYS A 305 -1.09 -21.30 -22.86
N ILE A 306 -0.16 -22.10 -23.39
CA ILE A 306 1.27 -21.78 -23.42
C ILE A 306 1.53 -20.52 -24.23
N GLY A 307 0.92 -20.37 -25.42
CA GLY A 307 1.03 -19.13 -26.20
C GLY A 307 0.63 -17.89 -25.38
N ILE A 308 -0.55 -17.91 -24.76
CA ILE A 308 -1.04 -16.81 -23.90
C ILE A 308 -0.09 -16.57 -22.71
N THR A 309 0.45 -17.63 -22.11
CA THR A 309 1.39 -17.54 -20.99
C THR A 309 2.64 -16.76 -21.41
N ARG A 310 3.22 -17.11 -22.55
CA ARG A 310 4.45 -16.50 -23.07
C ARG A 310 4.23 -15.06 -23.50
N ASP A 311 3.10 -14.76 -24.14
CA ASP A 311 2.70 -13.39 -24.46
C ASP A 311 2.65 -12.55 -23.17
N PHE A 312 2.01 -13.08 -22.13
CA PHE A 312 1.88 -12.37 -20.87
C PHE A 312 3.20 -12.24 -20.09
N ILE A 313 4.13 -13.19 -20.21
CA ILE A 313 5.49 -13.03 -19.66
C ILE A 313 6.18 -11.82 -20.30
N ASN A 314 6.08 -11.67 -21.63
CA ASN A 314 6.65 -10.51 -22.33
C ASN A 314 5.99 -9.20 -21.90
N VAL A 315 4.66 -9.20 -21.73
CA VAL A 315 3.93 -8.06 -21.16
C VAL A 315 4.49 -7.70 -19.78
N MET A 316 4.63 -8.66 -18.88
CA MET A 316 5.13 -8.39 -17.52
C MET A 316 6.60 -7.96 -17.49
N LYS A 317 7.41 -8.36 -18.48
CA LYS A 317 8.77 -7.87 -18.65
C LYS A 317 8.78 -6.38 -19.04
N GLN A 318 7.99 -6.01 -20.05
CA GLN A 318 8.01 -4.66 -20.62
C GLN A 318 7.19 -3.65 -19.79
N TYR A 319 5.97 -4.02 -19.39
CA TYR A 319 5.08 -3.18 -18.57
C TYR A 319 5.43 -3.25 -17.08
N GLY A 320 5.71 -4.45 -16.56
CA GLY A 320 5.95 -4.66 -15.13
C GLY A 320 7.42 -4.50 -14.68
N GLY A 321 8.35 -4.34 -15.63
CA GLY A 321 9.80 -4.25 -15.36
C GLY A 321 10.37 -5.49 -14.68
N ARG A 322 9.84 -6.68 -15.01
CA ARG A 322 10.30 -7.96 -14.46
C ARG A 322 11.42 -8.59 -15.29
N ASN A 323 12.38 -9.23 -14.63
CA ASN A 323 13.49 -9.96 -15.27
C ASN A 323 13.08 -11.39 -15.70
N ASN A 324 11.94 -11.52 -16.35
CA ASN A 324 11.37 -12.82 -16.72
C ASN A 324 11.59 -13.10 -18.22
N VAL A 325 11.73 -14.37 -18.58
CA VAL A 325 12.10 -14.83 -19.92
C VAL A 325 11.04 -15.78 -20.47
N VAL A 326 10.54 -15.48 -21.68
CA VAL A 326 9.46 -16.24 -22.33
C VAL A 326 9.81 -17.68 -22.70
N SER A 327 11.09 -18.05 -22.59
CA SER A 327 11.62 -19.40 -22.81
C SER A 327 12.16 -20.04 -21.53
N SER A 328 12.11 -19.38 -20.38
CA SER A 328 12.50 -19.99 -19.10
C SER A 328 11.44 -21.00 -18.66
N LEU A 329 11.84 -22.24 -18.39
CA LEU A 329 10.95 -23.28 -17.88
C LEU A 329 10.25 -22.85 -16.59
N GLN A 330 11.01 -22.24 -15.66
CA GLN A 330 10.50 -21.75 -14.40
C GLN A 330 9.45 -20.65 -14.59
N ASP A 331 9.73 -19.65 -15.42
CA ASP A 331 8.79 -18.56 -15.69
C ASP A 331 7.51 -19.07 -16.37
N ILE A 332 7.65 -19.95 -17.36
CA ILE A 332 6.52 -20.56 -18.06
C ILE A 332 5.65 -21.34 -17.07
N LYS A 333 6.24 -22.19 -16.24
CA LYS A 333 5.50 -22.98 -15.24
C LYS A 333 4.75 -22.10 -14.26
N VAL A 334 5.44 -21.13 -13.65
CA VAL A 334 4.86 -20.22 -12.65
C VAL A 334 3.66 -19.46 -13.25
N TYR A 335 3.84 -18.85 -14.41
CA TYR A 335 2.79 -18.09 -15.07
C TYR A 335 1.63 -18.98 -15.49
N PHE A 336 1.91 -20.13 -16.10
CA PHE A 336 0.87 -21.04 -16.56
C PHE A 336 -0.01 -21.52 -15.42
N ARG A 337 0.61 -21.94 -14.31
CA ARG A 337 -0.10 -22.44 -13.13
C ARG A 337 -0.97 -21.36 -12.50
N GLU A 338 -0.44 -20.15 -12.31
CA GLU A 338 -1.17 -19.06 -11.66
C GLU A 338 -2.28 -18.46 -12.54
N ILE A 339 -2.14 -18.52 -13.87
CA ILE A 339 -3.15 -18.03 -14.81
C ILE A 339 -4.27 -19.07 -15.04
N PHE A 340 -3.92 -20.36 -15.15
CA PHE A 340 -4.84 -21.40 -15.64
C PHE A 340 -5.19 -22.51 -14.65
N MET A 341 -4.36 -22.79 -13.65
CA MET A 341 -4.61 -23.85 -12.66
C MET A 341 -5.17 -23.29 -11.35
N SER A 342 -4.71 -22.12 -10.90
CA SER A 342 -5.32 -21.41 -9.78
C SER A 342 -6.76 -21.00 -10.10
N LYS A 343 -7.68 -21.28 -9.18
CA LYS A 343 -9.12 -21.14 -9.39
C LYS A 343 -9.70 -19.83 -8.85
N GLU A 344 -8.97 -19.15 -7.95
CA GLU A 344 -9.47 -17.96 -7.28
C GLU A 344 -9.74 -16.81 -8.26
N THR A 345 -10.80 -16.05 -7.95
CA THR A 345 -11.28 -14.95 -8.78
C THR A 345 -11.17 -13.63 -8.05
N TYR A 346 -10.96 -12.56 -8.80
CA TYR A 346 -11.07 -11.19 -8.30
C TYR A 346 -12.26 -10.51 -8.95
N HIS A 347 -13.20 -10.00 -8.14
CA HIS A 347 -14.51 -9.50 -8.60
C HIS A 347 -15.19 -10.44 -9.62
N ARG A 348 -15.23 -11.75 -9.32
CA ARG A 348 -15.81 -12.81 -10.17
C ARG A 348 -15.10 -13.05 -11.51
N GLN A 349 -13.94 -12.43 -11.74
CA GLN A 349 -13.12 -12.66 -12.93
C GLN A 349 -11.93 -13.57 -12.61
N LYS A 350 -11.72 -14.61 -13.43
CA LYS A 350 -10.54 -15.47 -13.36
C LYS A 350 -9.31 -14.74 -13.90
N ALA A 351 -8.13 -15.06 -13.37
CA ALA A 351 -6.85 -14.54 -13.87
C ALA A 351 -6.70 -14.72 -15.40
N SER A 352 -7.04 -15.90 -15.93
CA SER A 352 -7.04 -16.16 -17.38
C SER A 352 -7.93 -15.24 -18.21
N LYS A 353 -9.05 -14.72 -17.66
CA LYS A 353 -9.91 -13.77 -18.37
C LYS A 353 -9.28 -12.39 -18.37
N ILE A 354 -8.82 -11.91 -17.21
CA ILE A 354 -8.11 -10.63 -17.05
C ILE A 354 -6.91 -10.56 -18.01
N VAL A 355 -6.06 -11.60 -18.02
CA VAL A 355 -4.88 -11.68 -18.89
C VAL A 355 -5.25 -11.62 -20.37
N LYS A 356 -6.26 -12.40 -20.80
CA LYS A 356 -6.69 -12.41 -22.20
C LYS A 356 -7.25 -11.07 -22.64
N ASP A 357 -8.08 -10.46 -21.80
CA ASP A 357 -8.70 -9.17 -22.11
C ASP A 357 -7.63 -8.08 -22.26
N TYR A 358 -6.61 -8.10 -21.40
CA TYR A 358 -5.50 -7.16 -21.48
C TYR A 358 -4.61 -7.40 -22.71
N ILE A 359 -4.32 -8.66 -23.07
CA ILE A 359 -3.59 -8.99 -24.31
C ILE A 359 -4.40 -8.52 -25.53
N THR A 360 -5.72 -8.71 -25.54
CA THR A 360 -6.58 -8.21 -26.61
C THR A 360 -6.51 -6.68 -26.71
N GLN A 361 -6.58 -5.97 -25.57
CA GLN A 361 -6.42 -4.51 -25.52
C GLN A 361 -5.07 -4.07 -26.11
N ILE A 362 -3.97 -4.71 -25.71
CA ILE A 362 -2.63 -4.45 -26.25
C ILE A 362 -2.59 -4.60 -27.77
N ASN A 363 -3.11 -5.72 -28.29
CA ASN A 363 -3.08 -5.99 -29.72
C ASN A 363 -3.88 -4.94 -30.50
N SER A 364 -5.07 -4.58 -30.01
CA SER A 364 -5.86 -3.49 -30.60
C SER A 364 -5.16 -2.12 -30.56
N THR A 365 -4.30 -1.86 -29.58
CA THR A 365 -3.51 -0.61 -29.53
C THR A 365 -2.30 -0.65 -30.47
N LYS A 366 -1.65 -1.81 -30.62
CA LYS A 366 -0.52 -1.99 -31.56
C LYS A 366 -0.90 -1.69 -33.00
N ASP A 367 -2.08 -2.14 -33.39
CA ASP A 367 -2.56 -1.99 -34.77
C ASP A 367 -2.86 -0.52 -35.16
N ASN A 368 -2.89 0.40 -34.19
CA ASN A 368 -3.36 1.77 -34.38
C ASN A 368 -2.28 2.87 -34.19
N ASN A 369 -1.05 2.57 -33.72
CA ASN A 369 -0.07 3.61 -33.34
C ASN A 369 1.36 3.35 -33.84
N ASN A 370 2.01 4.37 -34.42
CA ASN A 370 3.43 4.39 -34.84
C ASN A 370 4.43 4.61 -33.67
N GLY A 371 4.06 4.21 -32.47
CA GLY A 371 4.86 4.33 -31.25
C GLY A 371 4.14 3.58 -30.14
N PHE A 372 4.43 2.28 -30.01
CA PHE A 372 3.66 1.41 -29.14
C PHE A 372 3.97 1.69 -27.67
N ILE A 373 3.00 2.26 -26.96
CA ILE A 373 2.96 2.36 -25.51
C ILE A 373 1.98 1.31 -25.01
N PHE A 374 2.38 0.53 -24.00
CA PHE A 374 1.46 -0.41 -23.37
C PHE A 374 0.29 0.36 -22.74
N PRO A 375 -0.96 0.03 -23.08
CA PRO A 375 -2.10 0.66 -22.44
C PRO A 375 -2.15 0.24 -20.97
N GLU A 376 -2.75 1.07 -20.11
CA GLU A 376 -3.01 0.69 -18.73
C GLU A 376 -4.07 -0.41 -18.64
N PHE A 377 -4.01 -1.20 -17.57
CA PHE A 377 -5.10 -2.13 -17.23
C PHE A 377 -6.38 -1.34 -16.99
N GLN A 378 -7.52 -1.88 -17.41
CA GLN A 378 -8.84 -1.27 -17.16
C GLN A 378 -9.07 -0.95 -15.67
N LYS A 379 -8.54 -1.79 -14.78
CA LYS A 379 -8.48 -1.53 -13.33
C LYS A 379 -7.09 -1.84 -12.78
N LYS A 380 -6.50 -0.92 -12.03
CA LYS A 380 -5.20 -1.12 -11.36
C LYS A 380 -5.19 -2.37 -10.47
N SER A 381 -6.27 -2.67 -9.76
CA SER A 381 -6.38 -3.88 -8.94
C SER A 381 -6.37 -5.19 -9.73
N GLN A 382 -6.81 -5.21 -10.99
CA GLN A 382 -6.66 -6.41 -11.82
C GLN A 382 -5.19 -6.70 -12.10
N TYR A 383 -4.38 -5.67 -12.38
CA TYR A 383 -2.94 -5.80 -12.53
C TYR A 383 -2.31 -6.33 -11.23
N ILE A 384 -2.63 -5.73 -10.10
CA ILE A 384 -2.12 -6.14 -8.78
C ILE A 384 -2.48 -7.60 -8.50
N PHE A 385 -3.74 -8.01 -8.71
CA PHE A 385 -4.19 -9.38 -8.50
C PHE A 385 -3.38 -10.39 -9.32
N VAL A 386 -3.20 -10.14 -10.62
CA VAL A 386 -2.43 -11.04 -11.48
C VAL A 386 -0.94 -11.01 -11.10
N ARG A 387 -0.36 -9.82 -10.89
CA ARG A 387 1.04 -9.64 -10.47
C ARG A 387 1.36 -10.44 -9.22
N GLU A 388 0.48 -10.41 -8.23
CA GLU A 388 0.67 -11.06 -6.93
C GLU A 388 0.42 -12.56 -6.96
N LYS A 389 -0.50 -13.04 -7.81
CA LYS A 389 -0.60 -14.46 -8.14
C LYS A 389 0.73 -14.99 -8.67
N ILE A 390 1.34 -14.29 -9.63
CA ILE A 390 2.65 -14.66 -10.15
C ILE A 390 3.73 -14.65 -9.04
N ASN A 391 3.77 -13.62 -8.19
CA ASN A 391 4.72 -13.58 -7.07
C ASN A 391 4.57 -14.82 -6.18
N ARG A 392 3.34 -15.14 -5.76
CA ARG A 392 3.03 -16.35 -4.98
C ARG A 392 3.53 -17.63 -5.66
N GLY A 393 3.36 -17.74 -6.97
CA GLY A 393 3.84 -18.87 -7.75
C GLY A 393 5.36 -19.04 -7.67
N PHE A 394 6.13 -17.94 -7.73
CA PHE A 394 7.59 -17.99 -7.53
C PHE A 394 7.99 -18.41 -6.11
N PHE A 395 7.28 -17.91 -5.09
CA PHE A 395 7.51 -18.37 -3.71
C PHE A 395 7.26 -19.87 -3.59
N ARG A 396 6.17 -20.37 -4.16
CA ARG A 396 5.87 -21.81 -4.15
C ARG A 396 6.97 -22.63 -4.85
N GLU A 397 7.43 -22.19 -6.02
CA GLU A 397 8.47 -22.93 -6.77
C GLU A 397 9.77 -23.08 -5.98
N LYS A 398 10.05 -22.13 -5.09
CA LYS A 398 11.17 -22.15 -4.15
C LYS A 398 10.87 -22.84 -2.81
N ASN A 399 9.68 -23.43 -2.65
CA ASN A 399 9.17 -23.97 -1.38
C ASN A 399 9.08 -22.93 -0.24
N LEU A 400 8.83 -21.67 -0.59
CA LEU A 400 8.74 -20.53 0.33
C LEU A 400 7.28 -20.04 0.52
N SER A 401 6.28 -20.91 0.35
CA SER A 401 4.86 -20.54 0.51
C SER A 401 4.54 -19.92 1.89
N ASN A 402 5.16 -20.42 2.97
CA ASN A 402 4.98 -19.84 4.32
C ASN A 402 5.60 -18.44 4.44
N VAL A 403 6.73 -18.21 3.79
CA VAL A 403 7.40 -16.89 3.73
C VAL A 403 6.51 -15.88 3.01
N TYR A 404 5.83 -16.29 1.93
CA TYR A 404 4.86 -15.44 1.22
C TYR A 404 3.71 -14.99 2.13
N ILE A 405 3.15 -15.91 2.92
CA ILE A 405 2.07 -15.61 3.86
C ILE A 405 2.56 -14.62 4.94
N LYS A 406 3.72 -14.87 5.56
CA LYS A 406 4.29 -13.98 6.57
C LYS A 406 4.62 -12.60 6.00
N LYS A 407 5.20 -12.53 4.80
CA LYS A 407 5.44 -11.28 4.06
C LYS A 407 4.17 -10.45 3.95
N ILE A 408 3.04 -11.06 3.60
CA ILE A 408 1.76 -10.35 3.45
C ILE A 408 1.32 -9.71 4.77
N TYR A 409 1.33 -10.48 5.87
CA TYR A 409 0.94 -9.95 7.17
C TYR A 409 1.87 -8.86 7.67
N MET A 410 3.18 -9.02 7.49
CA MET A 410 4.16 -7.99 7.81
C MET A 410 3.92 -6.70 6.99
N THR A 411 3.63 -6.84 5.69
CA THR A 411 3.32 -5.69 4.81
C THR A 411 2.10 -4.92 5.31
N GLU A 412 1.03 -5.61 5.73
CA GLU A 412 -0.15 -4.97 6.29
C GLU A 412 0.13 -4.25 7.62
N LYS A 413 0.96 -4.86 8.50
CA LYS A 413 1.41 -4.20 9.73
C LYS A 413 2.20 -2.92 9.42
N LEU A 414 3.10 -2.96 8.43
CA LEU A 414 3.88 -1.79 8.01
C LEU A 414 2.98 -0.69 7.43
N ASN A 415 2.01 -1.04 6.58
CA ASN A 415 1.03 -0.09 6.05
C ASN A 415 0.30 0.63 7.18
N ASN A 416 -0.17 -0.12 8.19
CA ASN A 416 -0.83 0.47 9.36
C ASN A 416 0.11 1.41 10.14
N LEU A 417 1.36 1.02 10.36
CA LEU A 417 2.35 1.86 11.04
C LEU A 417 2.60 3.17 10.27
N LEU A 418 2.86 3.08 8.97
CA LEU A 418 3.16 4.24 8.14
C LEU A 418 1.97 5.20 8.05
N LEU A 419 0.75 4.68 7.89
CA LEU A 419 -0.48 5.50 7.82
C LEU A 419 -0.78 6.25 9.12
N LYS A 420 -0.31 5.76 10.27
CA LYS A 420 -0.46 6.48 11.55
C LYS A 420 0.28 7.82 11.57
N SER A 421 1.29 8.02 10.73
CA SER A 421 2.00 9.31 10.62
C SER A 421 1.05 10.48 10.30
N TYR A 422 -0.04 10.24 9.54
CA TYR A 422 -1.07 11.25 9.27
C TYR A 422 -1.80 11.72 10.53
N TRP A 423 -1.85 10.90 11.59
CA TRP A 423 -2.61 11.20 12.81
C TRP A 423 -1.98 12.34 13.62
N ILE A 424 -0.73 12.69 13.32
CA ILE A 424 -0.04 13.83 13.92
C ILE A 424 -0.60 15.16 13.39
N ILE A 425 -1.17 15.19 12.18
CA ILE A 425 -1.76 16.40 11.58
C ILE A 425 -0.71 17.53 11.41
N ASP A 426 0.55 17.13 11.26
CA ASP A 426 1.70 17.99 10.94
C ASP A 426 2.67 17.21 10.07
N SER A 427 2.89 17.70 8.85
CA SER A 427 3.69 17.05 7.82
C SER A 427 5.15 16.98 8.23
N ARG A 428 5.68 18.01 8.90
CA ARG A 428 7.07 18.02 9.37
C ARG A 428 7.33 16.93 10.41
N SER A 429 6.47 16.80 11.41
CA SER A 429 6.60 15.73 12.41
C SER A 429 6.32 14.36 11.80
N ALA A 430 5.39 14.27 10.85
CA ALA A 430 5.09 13.01 10.16
C ALA A 430 6.29 12.49 9.34
N ILE A 431 7.01 13.35 8.60
CA ILE A 431 8.20 12.94 7.84
C ILE A 431 9.36 12.50 8.74
N GLU A 432 9.54 13.12 9.91
CA GLU A 432 10.55 12.73 10.89
C GLU A 432 10.26 11.33 11.44
N ILE A 433 8.99 11.07 11.76
CA ILE A 433 8.55 9.74 12.22
C ILE A 433 8.75 8.67 11.14
N ILE A 434 8.39 8.96 9.88
CA ILE A 434 8.59 8.01 8.77
C ILE A 434 10.09 7.72 8.57
N HIS A 435 10.93 8.76 8.60
CA HIS A 435 12.37 8.64 8.53
C HIS A 435 12.92 7.67 9.60
N ASP A 436 12.47 7.82 10.84
CA ASP A 436 12.93 7.01 11.97
C ASP A 436 12.46 5.55 11.85
N TYR A 437 11.23 5.33 11.37
CA TYR A 437 10.74 3.98 11.08
C TYR A 437 11.59 3.29 10.02
N CYS A 438 11.84 3.99 8.91
CA CYS A 438 12.67 3.51 7.81
C CYS A 438 14.08 3.16 8.27
N ARG A 439 14.69 4.05 9.05
CA ARG A 439 16.02 3.84 9.64
C ARG A 439 16.04 2.62 10.56
N ALA A 440 15.07 2.49 11.46
CA ALA A 440 14.98 1.36 12.39
C ALA A 440 14.83 0.02 11.64
N LEU A 441 14.02 -0.03 10.58
CA LEU A 441 13.84 -1.24 9.78
C LEU A 441 15.11 -1.62 8.99
N LEU A 442 15.80 -0.63 8.41
CA LEU A 442 17.09 -0.86 7.74
C LEU A 442 18.16 -1.34 8.72
N LEU A 443 18.28 -0.72 9.89
CA LEU A 443 19.25 -1.15 10.91
C LEU A 443 18.95 -2.55 11.47
N CYS A 444 17.67 -2.88 11.68
CA CYS A 444 17.25 -4.25 12.02
C CYS A 444 17.69 -5.24 10.93
N TYR A 445 17.58 -4.86 9.66
CA TYR A 445 18.02 -5.71 8.55
C TYR A 445 19.54 -5.88 8.50
N ALA A 446 20.31 -4.85 8.86
CA ALA A 446 21.77 -4.88 8.89
C ALA A 446 22.33 -5.97 9.81
N GLU A 447 21.62 -6.31 10.89
CA GLU A 447 22.02 -7.37 11.80
C GLU A 447 22.01 -8.76 11.15
N PHE A 448 21.19 -8.97 10.11
CA PHE A 448 21.11 -10.24 9.37
C PHE A 448 22.12 -10.39 8.25
N LEU A 449 22.63 -9.27 7.75
CA LEU A 449 23.60 -9.26 6.66
C LEU A 449 25.05 -9.48 7.15
N LYS A 450 25.27 -9.39 8.47
CA LYS A 450 26.53 -9.73 9.15
C LYS A 450 26.64 -11.23 9.38
#